data_AF-H1XWW0-F1
#
_entry.id   AF-H1XWW0-F1
#
_cell.length_a   1.000
_cell.length_b   1.000
_cell.length_c   1.000
_cell.angle_alpha   90.00
_cell.angle_beta   90.00
_cell.angle_gamma   90.00
#
_symmetry.space_group_name_H-M   'P 1'
#
loop_
_entity.id
_entity.type
_entity.pdbx_description
1 polymer ?
#
loop_
_entity_poly.entity_id
_entity_poly.type
_entity_poly.pdbx_seq_one_letter_code
_entity_poly.pdbx_strand_id
1 'polypeptide(L)'
;MLKPQKKKITKKALKEDKFVEAALNAKTYLEENSKQVMIVVGVVLALIILIILYRNHQQTRDLKAATLLGLAQVEYQNMNYAKARQFLNQLLEDYDGTDAADQGYFVLANLNYQQGKYEEAEAAFKKFIDSYDGSKILKASGLAGYAACLEHRGAHQEAAEYYLKAQKTAPDFVEAANYLYLAGRNFLKAGQKDKAKKAFETVIKKYEKSNRANDAKAQLIIMAEEK
;
A
#
# COMPACT_ATOMS: atom_id res chain seq x y z
N MET A 1 -40.16 75.58 -6.51
CA MET A 1 -38.90 74.86 -6.18
C MET A 1 -39.19 73.36 -6.11
N LEU A 2 -38.90 72.59 -7.17
CA LEU A 2 -39.08 71.13 -7.18
C LEU A 2 -37.80 70.48 -6.60
N LYS A 3 -37.92 69.84 -5.43
CA LYS A 3 -36.81 69.11 -4.76
C LYS A 3 -36.49 67.82 -5.54
N PRO A 4 -35.20 67.45 -5.73
CA PRO A 4 -34.84 66.24 -6.44
C PRO A 4 -35.08 65.01 -5.55
N GLN A 5 -35.98 64.10 -5.97
CA GLN A 5 -36.14 62.80 -5.31
C GLN A 5 -34.96 61.89 -5.69
N LYS A 6 -34.03 61.68 -4.75
CA LYS A 6 -32.97 60.66 -4.89
C LYS A 6 -33.62 59.27 -4.83
N LYS A 7 -33.76 58.60 -5.98
CA LYS A 7 -34.16 57.19 -6.07
C LYS A 7 -33.15 56.33 -5.29
N LYS A 8 -33.61 55.67 -4.21
CA LYS A 8 -32.81 54.70 -3.46
C LYS A 8 -32.65 53.44 -4.32
N ILE A 9 -31.45 53.19 -4.84
CA ILE A 9 -31.14 51.95 -5.57
C ILE A 9 -31.07 50.81 -4.55
N THR A 10 -32.02 49.88 -4.61
CA THR A 10 -32.13 48.74 -3.69
C THR A 10 -31.05 47.70 -4.02
N LYS A 11 -30.41 47.07 -3.00
CA LYS A 11 -29.38 46.02 -3.20
C LYS A 11 -29.80 44.89 -4.15
N LYS A 12 -31.11 44.63 -4.27
CA LYS A 12 -31.68 43.66 -5.22
C LYS A 12 -31.55 44.11 -6.68
N ALA A 13 -31.85 45.38 -6.98
CA ALA A 13 -31.68 45.97 -8.30
C ALA A 13 -30.21 45.99 -8.74
N LEU A 14 -29.28 46.25 -7.81
CA LEU A 14 -27.83 46.21 -8.08
C LEU A 14 -27.30 44.79 -8.38
N LYS A 15 -27.95 43.75 -7.83
CA LYS A 15 -27.63 42.34 -8.10
C LYS A 15 -28.22 41.88 -9.43
N GLU A 16 -29.43 42.31 -9.74
CA GLU A 16 -30.09 42.05 -11.03
C GLU A 16 -29.30 42.70 -12.17
N ASP A 17 -28.86 43.94 -12.01
CA ASP A 17 -28.07 44.67 -13.01
C ASP A 17 -26.72 44.00 -13.30
N LYS A 18 -25.96 43.63 -12.26
CA LYS A 18 -24.70 42.89 -12.41
C LYS A 18 -24.87 41.51 -13.05
N PHE A 19 -25.99 40.83 -12.78
CA PHE A 19 -26.29 39.55 -13.39
C PHE A 19 -26.66 39.71 -14.87
N VAL A 20 -27.47 40.71 -15.20
CA VAL A 20 -27.83 41.05 -16.58
C VAL A 20 -26.60 41.49 -17.36
N GLU A 21 -25.75 42.32 -16.78
CA GLU A 21 -24.47 42.75 -17.37
C GLU A 21 -23.54 41.55 -17.60
N ALA A 22 -23.37 40.67 -16.62
CA ALA A 22 -22.58 39.45 -16.77
C ALA A 22 -23.15 38.53 -17.87
N ALA A 23 -24.48 38.40 -17.96
CA ALA A 23 -25.15 37.60 -18.97
C ALA A 23 -24.98 38.20 -20.38
N LEU A 24 -25.09 39.52 -20.51
CA LEU A 24 -24.84 40.24 -21.77
C LEU A 24 -23.38 40.11 -22.19
N ASN A 25 -22.44 40.31 -21.27
CA ASN A 25 -21.01 40.14 -21.55
C ASN A 25 -20.65 38.69 -21.94
N ALA A 26 -21.26 37.70 -21.28
CA ALA A 26 -21.10 36.29 -21.65
C ALA A 26 -21.69 36.00 -23.04
N LYS A 27 -22.86 36.57 -23.37
CA LYS A 27 -23.47 36.45 -24.68
C LYS A 27 -22.59 37.07 -25.77
N THR A 28 -22.14 38.30 -25.58
CA THR A 28 -21.24 39.00 -26.52
C THR A 28 -19.94 38.22 -26.69
N TYR A 29 -19.33 37.73 -25.61
CA TYR A 29 -18.13 36.90 -25.68
C TYR A 29 -18.35 35.60 -26.46
N LEU A 30 -19.49 34.93 -26.26
CA LEU A 30 -19.85 33.72 -27.01
C LEU A 30 -20.08 34.00 -28.50
N GLU A 31 -20.73 35.10 -28.85
CA GLU A 31 -20.94 35.49 -30.25
C GLU A 31 -19.62 35.80 -30.95
N GLU A 32 -18.75 36.58 -30.30
CA GLU A 32 -17.44 36.98 -30.84
C GLU A 32 -16.42 35.82 -30.87
N ASN A 33 -16.44 34.93 -29.87
CA ASN A 33 -15.43 33.87 -29.69
C ASN A 33 -16.00 32.46 -29.88
N SER A 34 -17.16 32.31 -30.52
CA SER A 34 -17.87 31.02 -30.71
C SER A 34 -16.96 29.89 -31.18
N LYS A 35 -16.07 30.15 -32.15
CA LYS A 35 -15.09 29.16 -32.63
C LYS A 35 -14.12 28.69 -31.55
N GLN A 36 -13.55 29.62 -30.77
CA GLN A 36 -12.62 29.27 -29.68
C GLN A 36 -13.34 28.54 -28.55
N VAL A 37 -14.55 28.97 -28.19
CA VAL A 37 -15.36 28.29 -27.18
C VAL A 37 -15.72 26.88 -27.62
N MET A 38 -16.11 26.66 -28.87
CA MET A 38 -16.35 25.31 -29.42
C MET A 38 -15.09 24.44 -29.38
N ILE A 39 -13.91 24.99 -29.67
CA ILE A 39 -12.63 24.27 -29.56
C ILE A 39 -12.39 23.85 -28.10
N VAL A 40 -12.52 24.77 -27.16
CA VAL A 40 -12.32 24.48 -25.72
C VAL A 40 -13.30 23.42 -25.23
N VAL A 41 -14.59 23.56 -25.55
CA VAL A 41 -15.62 22.56 -25.22
C VAL A 41 -15.29 21.21 -25.84
N GLY A 42 -14.87 21.18 -27.12
CA GLY A 42 -14.47 19.97 -27.81
C GLY A 42 -13.27 19.27 -27.15
N VAL A 43 -12.24 20.03 -26.75
CA VAL A 43 -11.07 19.51 -26.03
C VAL A 43 -11.48 18.95 -24.66
N VAL A 44 -12.32 19.66 -23.91
CA VAL A 44 -12.81 19.19 -22.61
C VAL A 44 -13.61 17.89 -22.75
N LEU A 45 -14.50 17.79 -23.75
CA LEU A 45 -15.25 16.56 -24.03
C LEU A 45 -14.32 15.41 -24.44
N ALA A 46 -13.32 15.67 -25.29
CA ALA A 46 -12.34 14.68 -25.69
C ALA A 46 -11.53 14.17 -24.48
N LEU A 47 -11.10 15.06 -23.57
CA LEU A 47 -10.41 14.67 -22.33
C LEU A 47 -11.30 13.83 -21.41
N ILE A 48 -12.59 14.18 -21.27
CA ILE A 48 -13.55 13.39 -20.48
C ILE A 48 -13.71 11.98 -21.09
N ILE A 49 -13.86 11.88 -22.42
CA ILE A 49 -13.96 10.59 -23.11
C ILE A 49 -12.69 9.77 -22.89
N LEU A 50 -11.50 10.37 -23.03
CA LEU A 50 -10.23 9.69 -22.76
C LEU A 50 -10.14 9.19 -21.32
N ILE A 51 -10.57 9.97 -20.34
CA ILE A 51 -10.61 9.56 -18.93
C ILE A 51 -11.58 8.38 -18.73
N ILE A 52 -12.76 8.40 -19.35
CA ILE A 52 -13.74 7.31 -19.26
C ILE A 52 -13.18 6.04 -19.90
N LEU A 53 -12.60 6.14 -21.10
CA LEU A 53 -11.98 5.01 -21.78
C LEU A 53 -10.82 4.42 -20.96
N TYR A 54 -9.96 5.28 -20.39
CA TYR A 54 -8.88 4.87 -19.52
C TYR A 54 -9.40 4.16 -18.26
N ARG A 55 -10.40 4.72 -17.57
CA ARG A 55 -11.01 4.10 -16.39
C ARG A 55 -11.67 2.76 -16.70
N ASN A 56 -12.41 2.66 -17.80
CA ASN A 56 -13.06 1.42 -18.22
C ASN A 56 -12.03 0.33 -18.58
N HIS A 57 -10.95 0.73 -19.26
CA HIS A 57 -9.86 -0.18 -19.56
C HIS A 57 -9.15 -0.66 -18.29
N GLN A 58 -8.82 0.24 -17.37
CA GLN A 58 -8.19 -0.11 -16.10
C GLN A 58 -9.08 -1.02 -15.25
N GLN A 59 -10.38 -0.72 -15.12
CA GLN A 59 -11.30 -1.58 -14.38
C GLN A 59 -11.37 -3.01 -14.95
N THR A 60 -11.33 -3.14 -16.27
CA THR A 60 -11.29 -4.46 -16.93
C THR A 60 -9.97 -5.19 -16.65
N ARG A 61 -8.84 -4.46 -16.66
CA ARG A 61 -7.53 -5.00 -16.29
C ARG A 61 -7.51 -5.45 -14.83
N ASP A 62 -7.99 -4.62 -13.91
CA ASP A 62 -8.06 -4.92 -12.48
C ASP A 62 -8.92 -6.14 -12.18
N LEU A 63 -10.07 -6.28 -12.86
CA LEU A 63 -10.94 -7.45 -12.70
C LEU A 63 -10.26 -8.75 -13.16
N LYS A 64 -9.57 -8.72 -14.30
CA LYS A 64 -8.83 -9.89 -14.80
C LYS A 64 -7.65 -10.23 -13.89
N ALA A 65 -6.93 -9.23 -13.40
CA ALA A 65 -5.85 -9.40 -12.44
C ALA A 65 -6.36 -10.03 -11.14
N ALA A 66 -7.45 -9.51 -10.58
CA ALA A 66 -8.10 -10.07 -9.40
C ALA A 66 -8.57 -11.52 -9.61
N THR A 67 -9.07 -11.84 -10.81
CA THR A 67 -9.47 -13.22 -11.17
C THR A 67 -8.27 -14.17 -11.16
N LEU A 68 -7.15 -13.78 -11.76
CA LEU A 68 -5.92 -14.60 -11.75
C LEU A 68 -5.37 -14.78 -10.33
N LEU A 69 -5.36 -13.73 -9.52
CA LEU A 69 -4.97 -13.82 -8.12
C LEU A 69 -5.87 -14.80 -7.35
N GLY A 70 -7.20 -14.70 -7.54
CA GLY A 70 -8.15 -15.62 -6.92
C GLY A 70 -7.93 -17.07 -7.33
N LEU A 71 -7.71 -17.33 -8.62
CA LEU A 71 -7.38 -18.67 -9.12
C LEU A 71 -6.06 -19.20 -8.54
N ALA A 72 -5.03 -18.36 -8.48
CA ALA A 72 -3.76 -18.71 -7.86
C ALA A 72 -3.93 -19.11 -6.39
N GLN A 73 -4.72 -18.34 -5.63
CA GLN A 73 -4.99 -18.62 -4.22
C GLN A 73 -5.76 -19.92 -4.04
N VAL A 74 -6.78 -20.20 -4.87
CA VAL A 74 -7.53 -21.47 -4.83
C VAL A 74 -6.60 -22.66 -5.07
N GLU A 75 -5.78 -22.61 -6.12
CA GLU A 75 -4.84 -23.71 -6.41
C GLU A 75 -3.78 -23.86 -5.31
N TYR A 76 -3.34 -22.75 -4.70
CA TYR A 76 -2.44 -22.78 -3.56
C TYR A 76 -3.07 -23.48 -2.36
N GLN A 77 -4.35 -23.18 -2.04
CA GLN A 77 -5.08 -23.87 -0.96
C GLN A 77 -5.26 -25.37 -1.24
N ASN A 78 -5.44 -25.72 -2.51
CA ASN A 78 -5.49 -27.12 -2.97
C ASN A 78 -4.11 -27.79 -3.02
N MET A 79 -3.05 -27.13 -2.53
CA MET A 79 -1.65 -27.58 -2.59
C MET A 79 -1.12 -27.82 -4.01
N ASN A 80 -1.82 -27.34 -5.04
CA ASN A 80 -1.42 -27.40 -6.43
C ASN A 80 -0.50 -26.22 -6.77
N TYR A 81 0.68 -26.25 -6.17
CA TYR A 81 1.66 -25.17 -6.25
C TYR A 81 2.16 -24.87 -7.66
N ALA A 82 2.19 -25.87 -8.56
CA ALA A 82 2.57 -25.68 -9.95
C ALA A 82 1.56 -24.79 -10.69
N LYS A 83 0.26 -25.09 -10.54
CA LYS A 83 -0.82 -24.32 -11.18
C LYS A 83 -1.02 -22.95 -10.53
N ALA A 84 -0.88 -22.86 -9.21
CA ALA A 84 -0.85 -21.58 -8.51
C ALA A 84 0.24 -20.66 -9.08
N ARG A 85 1.46 -21.20 -9.26
CA ARG A 85 2.58 -20.46 -9.86
C ARG A 85 2.30 -20.03 -11.29
N GLN A 86 1.65 -20.86 -12.10
CA GLN A 86 1.27 -20.50 -13.46
C GLN A 86 0.36 -19.27 -13.49
N PHE A 87 -0.68 -19.25 -12.66
CA PHE A 87 -1.58 -18.10 -12.56
C PHE A 87 -0.88 -16.85 -12.00
N LEU A 88 0.01 -17.00 -11.02
CA LEU A 88 0.82 -15.89 -10.50
C LEU A 88 1.75 -15.31 -11.57
N ASN A 89 2.45 -16.15 -12.32
CA ASN A 89 3.33 -15.68 -13.38
C ASN A 89 2.54 -14.90 -14.44
N GLN A 90 1.39 -15.42 -14.87
CA GLN A 90 0.52 -14.72 -15.82
C GLN A 90 0.02 -13.39 -15.24
N LEU A 91 -0.39 -13.37 -13.97
CA LEU A 91 -0.80 -12.14 -13.28
C LEU A 91 0.30 -11.07 -13.30
N LEU A 92 1.52 -11.47 -12.93
CA LEU A 92 2.66 -10.55 -12.81
C LEU A 92 3.25 -10.13 -14.16
N GLU A 93 3.04 -10.92 -15.22
CA GLU A 93 3.48 -10.58 -16.58
C GLU A 93 2.48 -9.64 -17.27
N ASP A 94 1.19 -9.95 -17.21
CA ASP A 94 0.15 -9.24 -17.98
C ASP A 94 -0.44 -8.03 -17.23
N TYR A 95 -0.40 -8.04 -15.89
CA TYR A 95 -1.14 -7.10 -15.04
C TYR A 95 -0.29 -6.49 -13.92
N ASP A 96 1.03 -6.39 -14.12
CA ASP A 96 1.90 -5.66 -13.20
C ASP A 96 1.41 -4.22 -12.95
N GLY A 97 1.60 -3.73 -11.73
CA GLY A 97 1.11 -2.43 -11.27
C GLY A 97 -0.39 -2.37 -10.91
N THR A 98 -1.10 -3.49 -10.91
CA THR A 98 -2.44 -3.61 -10.31
C THR A 98 -2.35 -4.04 -8.84
N ASP A 99 -3.32 -3.68 -8.00
CA ASP A 99 -3.39 -4.11 -6.59
C ASP A 99 -3.35 -5.64 -6.44
N ALA A 100 -3.88 -6.36 -7.42
CA ALA A 100 -3.86 -7.81 -7.46
C ALA A 100 -2.45 -8.35 -7.76
N ALA A 101 -1.72 -7.74 -8.69
CA ALA A 101 -0.33 -8.11 -8.97
C ALA A 101 0.57 -7.84 -7.76
N ASP A 102 0.36 -6.73 -7.05
CA ASP A 102 1.08 -6.45 -5.81
C ASP A 102 0.88 -7.58 -4.80
N GLN A 103 -0.36 -7.99 -4.53
CA GLN A 103 -0.64 -9.14 -3.68
C GLN A 103 -0.08 -10.46 -4.26
N GLY A 104 -0.05 -10.59 -5.58
CA GLY A 104 0.55 -11.71 -6.30
C GLY A 104 2.03 -11.89 -5.97
N TYR A 105 2.80 -10.81 -5.87
CA TYR A 105 4.20 -10.87 -5.42
C TYR A 105 4.34 -11.47 -4.02
N PHE A 106 3.46 -11.13 -3.08
CA PHE A 106 3.46 -11.74 -1.74
C PHE A 106 3.18 -13.25 -1.80
N VAL A 107 2.19 -13.69 -2.58
CA VAL A 107 1.85 -15.11 -2.70
C VAL A 107 3.01 -15.88 -3.36
N LEU A 108 3.58 -15.33 -4.43
CA LEU A 108 4.72 -15.93 -5.12
C LEU A 108 5.95 -16.03 -4.22
N ALA A 109 6.21 -14.98 -3.42
CA ALA A 109 7.32 -14.97 -2.48
C ALA A 109 7.20 -16.06 -1.41
N ASN A 110 6.01 -16.22 -0.82
CA ASN A 110 5.75 -17.30 0.13
C ASN A 110 5.93 -18.68 -0.51
N LEU A 111 5.47 -18.85 -1.76
CA LEU A 111 5.64 -20.10 -2.50
C LEU A 111 7.12 -20.42 -2.76
N ASN A 112 7.90 -19.42 -3.17
CA ASN A 112 9.36 -19.56 -3.34
C ASN A 112 10.04 -19.91 -2.01
N TYR A 113 9.68 -19.22 -0.93
CA TYR A 113 10.24 -19.45 0.40
C TYR A 113 10.01 -20.88 0.88
N GLN A 114 8.78 -21.41 0.73
CA GLN A 114 8.45 -22.80 1.11
C GLN A 114 9.21 -23.84 0.29
N GLN A 115 9.59 -23.50 -0.95
CA GLN A 115 10.38 -24.36 -1.83
C GLN A 115 11.89 -24.24 -1.59
N GLY A 116 12.32 -23.45 -0.60
CA GLY A 116 13.73 -23.19 -0.31
C GLY A 116 14.41 -22.26 -1.32
N LYS A 117 13.64 -21.61 -2.19
CA LYS A 117 14.11 -20.65 -3.19
C LYS A 117 14.18 -19.26 -2.57
N TYR A 118 15.13 -19.07 -1.66
CA TYR A 118 15.18 -17.89 -0.79
C TYR A 118 15.53 -16.62 -1.56
N GLU A 119 16.37 -16.70 -2.58
CA GLU A 119 16.74 -15.57 -3.43
C GLU A 119 15.54 -15.06 -4.25
N GLU A 120 14.79 -15.96 -4.87
CA GLU A 120 13.57 -15.59 -5.61
C GLU A 120 12.44 -15.14 -4.66
N ALA A 121 12.40 -15.66 -3.44
CA ALA A 121 11.49 -15.19 -2.40
C ALA A 121 11.85 -13.77 -1.96
N GLU A 122 13.13 -13.49 -1.71
CA GLU A 122 13.64 -12.17 -1.32
C GLU A 122 13.26 -11.12 -2.38
N ALA A 123 13.51 -11.41 -3.66
CA ALA A 123 13.16 -10.51 -4.77
C ALA A 123 11.65 -10.24 -4.86
N ALA A 124 10.82 -11.28 -4.75
CA ALA A 124 9.36 -11.12 -4.80
C ALA A 124 8.81 -10.38 -3.58
N PHE A 125 9.30 -10.65 -2.36
CA PHE A 125 8.92 -9.88 -1.17
C PHE A 125 9.35 -8.42 -1.29
N LYS A 126 10.53 -8.14 -1.87
CA LYS A 126 10.98 -6.76 -2.08
C LYS A 126 10.04 -6.00 -2.99
N LYS A 127 9.65 -6.60 -4.12
CA LYS A 127 8.64 -6.03 -5.03
C LYS A 127 7.34 -5.73 -4.30
N PHE A 128 6.81 -6.70 -3.56
CA PHE A 128 5.61 -6.51 -2.74
C PHE A 128 5.74 -5.33 -1.75
N ILE A 129 6.84 -5.23 -0.99
CA ILE A 129 7.02 -4.16 0.01
C ILE A 129 7.07 -2.78 -0.63
N ASP A 130 7.63 -2.69 -1.83
CA ASP A 130 7.84 -1.43 -2.56
C ASP A 130 6.55 -0.94 -3.22
N SER A 131 5.73 -1.82 -3.78
CA SER A 131 4.50 -1.44 -4.49
C SER A 131 3.25 -1.45 -3.61
N TYR A 132 3.12 -2.41 -2.68
CA TYR A 132 1.87 -2.60 -1.94
C TYR A 132 1.61 -1.49 -0.90
N ASP A 133 0.45 -0.86 -1.01
CA ASP A 133 0.00 0.24 -0.15
C ASP A 133 -1.31 -0.05 0.62
N GLY A 134 -1.87 -1.25 0.47
CA GLY A 134 -3.13 -1.66 1.09
C GLY A 134 -3.05 -1.96 2.60
N SER A 135 -3.44 -3.17 2.99
CA SER A 135 -3.55 -3.57 4.40
C SER A 135 -2.22 -3.50 5.14
N LYS A 136 -2.16 -2.76 6.25
CA LYS A 136 -0.99 -2.74 7.13
C LYS A 136 -0.59 -4.12 7.64
N ILE A 137 -1.57 -5.02 7.85
CA ILE A 137 -1.31 -6.40 8.29
C ILE A 137 -0.56 -7.15 7.19
N LEU A 138 -1.05 -7.10 5.94
CA LEU A 138 -0.39 -7.80 4.84
C LEU A 138 1.00 -7.20 4.55
N LYS A 139 1.13 -5.87 4.63
CA LYS A 139 2.42 -5.18 4.51
C LYS A 139 3.41 -5.61 5.59
N ALA A 140 2.96 -5.74 6.85
CA ALA A 140 3.77 -6.27 7.94
C ALA A 140 4.21 -7.73 7.68
N SER A 141 3.30 -8.58 7.19
CA SER A 141 3.63 -9.96 6.83
C SER A 141 4.69 -10.05 5.73
N GLY A 142 4.61 -9.22 4.68
CA GLY A 142 5.64 -9.21 3.63
C GLY A 142 6.98 -8.66 4.10
N LEU A 143 6.99 -7.65 4.97
CA LEU A 143 8.20 -7.17 5.65
C LEU A 143 8.87 -8.28 6.46
N ALA A 144 8.08 -9.08 7.19
CA ALA A 144 8.58 -10.22 7.94
C ALA A 144 9.07 -11.36 7.03
N GLY A 145 8.39 -11.63 5.91
CA GLY A 145 8.83 -12.61 4.91
C GLY A 145 10.16 -12.23 4.26
N TYR A 146 10.34 -10.95 3.93
CA TYR A 146 11.63 -10.42 3.47
C TYR A 146 12.73 -10.57 4.53
N ALA A 147 12.43 -10.23 5.79
CA ALA A 147 13.35 -10.42 6.90
C ALA A 147 13.76 -11.89 7.11
N ALA A 148 12.83 -12.83 6.88
CA ALA A 148 13.11 -14.26 6.95
C ALA A 148 14.10 -14.70 5.86
N CYS A 149 13.97 -14.17 4.64
CA CYS A 149 14.94 -14.43 3.56
C CYS A 149 16.34 -13.90 3.92
N LEU A 150 16.40 -12.68 4.48
CA LEU A 150 17.65 -12.09 4.96
C LEU A 150 18.29 -12.91 6.09
N GLU A 151 17.48 -13.45 7.02
CA GLU A 151 17.96 -14.34 8.07
C GLU A 151 18.57 -15.62 7.49
N HIS A 152 17.93 -16.23 6.49
CA HIS A 152 18.46 -17.41 5.78
C HIS A 152 19.81 -17.13 5.09
N ARG A 153 20.00 -15.93 4.55
CA ARG A 153 21.25 -15.47 3.94
C ARG A 153 22.33 -15.09 4.96
N GLY A 154 22.03 -15.12 6.26
CA GLY A 154 22.96 -14.72 7.33
C GLY A 154 23.06 -13.21 7.56
N ALA A 155 22.26 -12.41 6.86
CA ALA A 155 22.20 -10.94 7.01
C ALA A 155 21.39 -10.54 8.27
N HIS A 156 21.84 -11.02 9.44
CA HIS A 156 21.08 -10.95 10.69
C HIS A 156 20.74 -9.52 11.15
N GLN A 157 21.65 -8.56 10.95
CA GLN A 157 21.37 -7.17 11.30
C GLN A 157 20.20 -6.61 10.47
N GLU A 158 20.24 -6.78 9.15
CA GLU A 158 19.20 -6.31 8.24
C GLU A 158 17.87 -7.02 8.50
N ALA A 159 17.90 -8.35 8.69
CA ALA A 159 16.74 -9.13 9.08
C ALA A 159 16.06 -8.57 10.33
N ALA A 160 16.84 -8.25 11.37
CA ALA A 160 16.30 -7.68 12.60
C ALA A 160 15.61 -6.32 12.37
N GLU A 161 16.19 -5.46 11.52
CA GLU A 161 15.62 -4.16 11.19
C GLU A 161 14.28 -4.27 10.43
N TYR A 162 14.18 -5.22 9.49
CA TYR A 162 12.93 -5.48 8.77
C TYR A 162 11.86 -6.13 9.65
N TYR A 163 12.22 -7.02 10.57
CA TYR A 163 11.29 -7.54 11.58
C TYR A 163 10.77 -6.42 12.51
N LEU A 164 11.63 -5.49 12.94
CA LEU A 164 11.17 -4.30 13.68
C LEU A 164 10.22 -3.45 12.85
N LYS A 165 10.51 -3.26 11.55
CA LYS A 165 9.62 -2.52 10.65
C LYS A 165 8.27 -3.22 10.49
N ALA A 166 8.25 -4.55 10.39
CA ALA A 166 7.03 -5.35 10.36
C ALA A 166 6.18 -5.13 11.63
N GLN A 167 6.79 -5.26 12.81
CA GLN A 167 6.10 -5.02 14.08
C GLN A 167 5.56 -3.58 14.18
N LYS A 168 6.34 -2.57 13.80
CA LYS A 168 5.91 -1.17 13.82
C LYS A 168 4.76 -0.87 12.85
N THR A 169 4.72 -1.57 11.71
CA THR A 169 3.69 -1.39 10.69
C THR A 169 2.33 -1.86 11.17
N ALA A 170 2.28 -2.96 11.92
CA ALA A 170 1.06 -3.52 12.49
C ALA A 170 1.26 -3.93 13.96
N PRO A 171 1.35 -2.97 14.90
CA PRO A 171 1.74 -3.24 16.29
C PRO A 171 0.72 -4.03 17.09
N ASP A 172 -0.55 -4.03 16.68
CA ASP A 172 -1.66 -4.73 17.34
C ASP A 172 -2.02 -6.03 16.63
N PHE A 173 -1.29 -6.39 15.56
CA PHE A 173 -1.45 -7.68 14.89
C PHE A 173 -1.00 -8.80 15.82
N VAL A 174 -1.67 -9.96 15.75
CA VAL A 174 -1.36 -11.12 16.60
C VAL A 174 0.11 -11.55 16.49
N GLU A 175 0.73 -11.38 15.31
CA GLU A 175 2.15 -11.72 15.10
C GLU A 175 3.14 -10.59 15.39
N ALA A 176 2.68 -9.42 15.83
CA ALA A 176 3.56 -8.30 16.16
C ALA A 176 4.58 -8.68 17.24
N ALA A 177 4.15 -9.46 18.24
CA ALA A 177 5.03 -9.99 19.29
C ALA A 177 6.09 -10.94 18.74
N ASN A 178 5.71 -11.79 17.77
CA ASN A 178 6.60 -12.72 17.09
C ASN A 178 7.65 -11.98 16.26
N TYR A 179 7.26 -10.96 15.49
CA TYR A 179 8.21 -10.15 14.73
C TYR A 179 9.23 -9.45 15.64
N LEU A 180 8.80 -8.86 16.75
CA LEU A 180 9.71 -8.23 17.70
C LEU A 180 10.67 -9.23 18.37
N TYR A 181 10.18 -10.43 18.69
CA TYR A 181 11.01 -11.51 19.20
C TYR A 181 12.06 -11.97 18.18
N LEU A 182 11.66 -12.15 16.91
CA LEU A 182 12.57 -12.51 15.82
C LEU A 182 13.62 -11.42 15.55
N ALA A 183 13.24 -10.15 15.69
CA ALA A 183 14.20 -9.05 15.66
C ALA A 183 15.24 -9.17 16.77
N GLY A 184 14.81 -9.44 18.01
CA GLY A 184 15.71 -9.65 19.14
C GLY A 184 16.70 -10.80 18.89
N ARG A 185 16.22 -11.94 18.41
CA ARG A 185 17.07 -13.10 18.07
C ARG A 185 18.09 -12.77 16.98
N ASN A 186 17.68 -12.07 15.93
CA ASN A 186 18.60 -11.69 14.85
C ASN A 186 19.62 -10.63 15.30
N PHE A 187 19.25 -9.69 16.18
CA PHE A 187 20.23 -8.80 16.80
C PHE A 187 21.26 -9.55 17.65
N LEU A 188 20.88 -10.62 18.37
CA LEU A 188 21.86 -11.46 19.08
C LEU A 188 22.84 -12.13 18.12
N LYS A 189 22.34 -12.76 17.06
CA LYS A 189 23.20 -13.39 16.04
C LYS A 189 24.13 -12.37 15.37
N ALA A 190 23.70 -11.12 15.24
CA ALA A 190 24.51 -10.01 14.74
C ALA A 190 25.45 -9.38 15.80
N GLY A 191 25.55 -9.93 17.01
CA GLY A 191 26.38 -9.40 18.10
C GLY A 191 25.85 -8.14 18.80
N GLN A 192 24.66 -7.65 18.41
CA GLN A 192 24.04 -6.43 18.94
C GLN A 192 23.24 -6.70 20.22
N LYS A 193 23.94 -7.15 21.27
CA LYS A 193 23.34 -7.59 22.55
C LYS A 193 22.40 -6.55 23.17
N ASP A 194 22.74 -5.27 23.13
CA ASP A 194 21.90 -4.20 23.70
C ASP A 194 20.56 -4.04 22.96
N LYS A 195 20.58 -4.13 21.63
CA LYS A 195 19.34 -4.04 20.82
C LYS A 195 18.47 -5.27 21.03
N ALA A 196 19.10 -6.45 21.11
CA ALA A 196 18.39 -7.68 21.41
C ALA A 196 17.69 -7.63 22.77
N LYS A 197 18.41 -7.20 23.82
CA LYS A 197 17.86 -7.04 25.17
C LYS A 197 16.63 -6.13 25.16
N LYS A 198 16.74 -4.95 24.55
CA LYS A 198 15.62 -4.00 24.42
C LYS A 198 14.42 -4.60 23.70
N ALA A 199 14.65 -5.37 22.62
CA ALA A 199 13.57 -6.04 21.89
C ALA A 199 12.85 -7.04 22.78
N PHE A 200 13.56 -7.93 23.48
CA PHE A 200 12.97 -8.92 24.38
C PHE A 200 12.24 -8.30 25.57
N GLU A 201 12.81 -7.29 26.22
CA GLU A 201 12.14 -6.54 27.29
C GLU A 201 10.82 -5.91 26.79
N THR A 202 10.82 -5.40 25.56
CA THR A 202 9.61 -4.83 24.94
C THR A 202 8.58 -5.92 24.64
N VAL A 203 8.99 -7.13 24.21
CA VAL A 203 8.07 -8.27 24.07
C VAL A 203 7.38 -8.57 25.40
N ILE A 204 8.14 -8.68 26.48
CA ILE A 204 7.62 -9.00 27.81
C ILE A 204 6.64 -7.92 28.30
N LYS A 205 7.00 -6.65 28.13
CA LYS A 205 6.21 -5.53 28.65
C LYS A 205 4.95 -5.24 27.83
N LYS A 206 5.06 -5.25 26.50
CA LYS A 206 3.96 -4.85 25.60
C LYS A 206 3.07 -6.03 25.19
N TYR A 207 3.65 -7.23 25.11
CA TYR A 207 2.98 -8.43 24.62
C TYR A 207 2.99 -9.54 25.68
N GLU A 208 2.71 -9.18 26.93
CA GLU A 208 2.81 -10.06 28.11
C GLU A 208 2.01 -11.36 27.95
N LYS A 209 0.84 -11.30 27.30
CA LYS A 209 -0.04 -12.46 27.07
C LYS A 209 0.36 -13.31 25.86
N SER A 210 1.36 -12.90 25.09
CA SER A 210 1.83 -13.66 23.92
C SER A 210 2.76 -14.81 24.36
N ASN A 211 2.73 -15.91 23.62
CA ASN A 211 3.67 -17.02 23.84
C ASN A 211 5.15 -16.56 23.79
N ARG A 212 5.43 -15.50 23.03
CA ARG A 212 6.77 -14.92 22.88
C ARG A 212 7.28 -14.17 24.10
N ALA A 213 6.41 -13.79 25.05
CA ALA A 213 6.87 -13.18 26.31
C ALA A 213 7.72 -14.15 27.14
N ASN A 214 7.34 -15.43 27.19
CA ASN A 214 8.12 -16.43 27.92
C ASN A 214 9.43 -16.78 27.18
N ASP A 215 9.37 -16.90 25.85
CA ASP A 215 10.59 -17.09 25.03
C ASP A 215 11.59 -15.94 25.23
N ALA A 216 11.10 -14.69 25.25
CA ALA A 216 11.91 -13.51 25.48
C ALA A 216 12.55 -13.49 26.87
N LYS A 217 11.83 -13.92 27.92
CA LYS A 217 12.40 -14.07 29.28
C LYS A 217 13.55 -15.08 29.28
N ALA A 218 13.37 -16.22 28.63
CA ALA A 218 14.40 -17.25 28.53
C ALA A 218 15.67 -16.73 27.83
N GLN A 219 15.51 -16.00 26.72
CA GLN A 219 16.65 -15.38 26.03
C GLN A 219 17.42 -14.39 26.93
N LEU A 220 16.72 -13.56 27.71
CA LEU A 220 17.36 -12.62 28.63
C LEU A 220 18.15 -13.29 29.75
N ILE A 221 17.70 -14.45 30.25
CA ILE A 221 18.41 -15.25 31.25
C ILE A 221 19.71 -15.79 30.66
N ILE A 222 19.63 -16.44 29.49
CA ILE A 222 20.80 -16.99 28.78
C ILE A 222 21.84 -15.88 28.52
N MET A 223 21.40 -14.72 28.04
CA MET A 223 22.28 -13.56 27.81
C MET A 223 22.99 -13.05 29.07
N ALA A 224 22.40 -13.26 30.26
CA ALA A 224 23.00 -12.84 31.54
C ALA A 224 24.03 -13.84 32.06
N GLU A 225 23.89 -15.12 31.71
CA GLU A 225 24.80 -16.22 32.07
C GLU A 225 26.05 -16.26 31.17
N GLU A 226 25.96 -15.79 29.92
CA GLU A 226 27.09 -15.69 28.98
C GLU A 226 28.05 -14.49 29.24
N LYS A 227 28.10 -14.00 30.49
CA LYS A 227 29.03 -12.94 30.93
C LYS A 227 30.31 -13.52 31.50
#